data_AF-V4B439-F1
#
_entry.id   AF-V4B439-F1
#
_cell.length_a   1.000
_cell.length_b   1.000
_cell.length_c   1.000
_cell.angle_alpha   90.00
_cell.angle_beta   90.00
_cell.angle_gamma   90.00
#
_symmetry.space_group_name_H-M   'P 1'
#
loop_
_entity.id
_entity.type
_entity.pdbx_description
1 polymer ?
#
loop_
_entity_poly.entity_id
_entity_poly.type
_entity_poly.pdbx_seq_one_letter_code
_entity_poly.pdbx_strand_id
1 'polypeptide(L)'
;MEDGKMSRSAQTEYFQPVNLTCDSIHLNISENWSKVQSIHWMLPSAELITETKDKIKIVKANGFPYWIQIDRVGDDNFGYYTCIIVYQPQGKMTSEVQVVRWGLNIDGPDFTKLRDQYADQAVVGAIAAGILLGILGLSCVIWHYRYNARKRRDGLNKGDYEPTSRVYDNSAYNDIEIVKSEKPLEQPNGSSAQDATDQKEIDVHM
;
A
#
# COMPACT_ATOMS: atom_id res chain seq x y z
N MET A 1 -25.26 -23.15 -6.62
CA MET A 1 -26.41 -22.34 -6.19
C MET A 1 -25.89 -21.40 -5.12
N GLU A 2 -25.35 -20.26 -5.55
CA GLU A 2 -24.99 -19.17 -4.64
C GLU A 2 -26.23 -18.29 -4.50
N ASP A 3 -27.04 -18.56 -3.48
CA ASP A 3 -28.20 -17.73 -3.18
C ASP A 3 -27.73 -16.32 -2.80
N GLY A 4 -27.84 -15.41 -3.77
CA GLY A 4 -28.48 -14.12 -3.58
C GLY A 4 -27.84 -13.13 -2.61
N LYS A 5 -26.55 -13.24 -2.24
CA LYS A 5 -25.86 -12.16 -1.53
C LYS A 5 -25.47 -11.07 -2.52
N MET A 6 -26.33 -10.06 -2.63
CA MET A 6 -26.09 -8.85 -3.42
C MET A 6 -24.94 -8.05 -2.80
N SER A 7 -23.71 -8.41 -3.15
CA SER A 7 -22.49 -7.70 -2.75
C SER A 7 -22.26 -6.56 -3.73
N ARG A 8 -22.27 -5.33 -3.24
CA ARG A 8 -21.87 -4.15 -4.02
C ARG A 8 -20.42 -3.83 -3.74
N SER A 9 -19.66 -3.43 -4.75
CA SER A 9 -18.29 -2.92 -4.57
C SER A 9 -18.27 -1.42 -4.83
N ALA A 10 -17.59 -0.69 -3.94
CA ALA A 10 -17.23 0.70 -4.12
C ALA A 10 -15.70 0.78 -4.13
N GLN A 11 -15.15 1.27 -5.23
CA GLN A 11 -13.74 1.63 -5.32
C GLN A 11 -13.62 3.15 -5.22
N THR A 12 -12.70 3.61 -4.37
CA THR A 12 -12.45 5.03 -4.16
C THR A 12 -10.97 5.28 -3.87
N GLU A 13 -10.51 6.47 -4.23
CA GLU A 13 -9.15 6.93 -3.95
C GLU A 13 -8.96 7.16 -2.43
N TYR A 14 -7.70 7.15 -1.97
CA TYR A 14 -7.39 7.51 -0.59
C TYR A 14 -7.86 8.92 -0.23
N PHE A 15 -8.26 9.07 1.03
CA PHE A 15 -8.69 10.32 1.63
C PHE A 15 -9.90 10.99 0.98
N GLN A 16 -10.56 10.31 0.03
CA GLN A 16 -11.82 10.76 -0.53
C GLN A 16 -12.98 10.32 0.37
N PRO A 17 -14.08 11.10 0.37
CA PRO A 17 -15.29 10.70 1.06
C PRO A 17 -16.05 9.64 0.26
N VAL A 18 -16.69 8.70 0.95
CA VAL A 18 -17.58 7.71 0.33
C VAL A 18 -18.85 7.54 1.15
N ASN A 19 -19.97 7.37 0.45
CA ASN A 19 -21.27 7.10 1.06
C ASN A 19 -21.70 5.67 0.72
N LEU A 20 -21.96 4.86 1.75
CA LEU A 20 -22.46 3.50 1.60
C LEU A 20 -23.92 3.46 2.06
N THR A 21 -24.82 3.17 1.13
CA THR A 21 -26.26 3.19 1.38
C THR A 21 -26.78 1.80 1.74
N CYS A 22 -27.61 1.71 2.77
CA CYS A 22 -28.30 0.48 3.14
C CYS A 22 -29.54 0.30 2.26
N ASP A 23 -29.35 0.21 0.95
CA ASP A 23 -30.45 -0.06 0.03
C ASP A 23 -29.93 -0.87 -1.16
N SER A 24 -30.84 -1.65 -1.72
CA SER A 24 -30.60 -2.41 -2.93
C SER A 24 -31.79 -2.31 -3.87
N ILE A 25 -31.54 -2.54 -5.16
CA ILE A 25 -32.57 -2.47 -6.21
C ILE A 25 -33.75 -3.41 -5.90
N HIS A 26 -33.50 -4.49 -5.13
CA HIS A 26 -34.51 -5.48 -4.79
C HIS A 26 -35.20 -5.20 -3.44
N LEU A 27 -34.64 -4.34 -2.60
CA LEU A 27 -35.13 -4.05 -1.25
C LEU A 27 -36.07 -2.85 -1.23
N ASN A 28 -35.75 -1.82 -2.01
CA ASN A 28 -36.49 -0.57 -2.12
C ASN A 28 -36.99 -0.05 -0.77
N ILE A 29 -36.06 0.08 0.17
CA ILE A 29 -36.37 0.49 1.56
C ILE A 29 -36.99 1.87 1.57
N SER A 30 -36.57 2.72 0.64
CA SER A 30 -37.03 4.09 0.48
C SER A 30 -38.56 4.22 0.37
N GLU A 31 -39.24 3.19 -0.13
CA GLU A 31 -40.70 3.14 -0.30
C GLU A 31 -41.42 2.40 0.85
N ASN A 32 -40.71 1.59 1.64
CA ASN A 32 -41.30 0.64 2.60
C ASN A 32 -40.87 0.84 4.07
N TRP A 33 -40.56 2.07 4.47
CA TRP A 33 -40.15 2.40 5.84
C TRP A 33 -41.09 1.89 6.94
N SER A 34 -42.38 1.78 6.65
CA SER A 34 -43.41 1.31 7.61
C SER A 34 -43.24 -0.14 8.04
N LYS A 35 -42.48 -0.94 7.30
CA LYS A 35 -42.19 -2.36 7.61
C LYS A 35 -40.83 -2.54 8.26
N VAL A 36 -39.99 -1.51 8.26
CA VAL A 36 -38.64 -1.55 8.83
C VAL A 36 -38.75 -1.37 10.34
N GLN A 37 -38.25 -2.35 11.08
CA GLN A 37 -38.20 -2.33 12.54
C GLN A 37 -36.88 -1.71 13.02
N SER A 38 -35.76 -2.11 12.43
CA SER A 38 -34.45 -1.54 12.72
C SER A 38 -33.46 -1.73 11.57
N ILE A 39 -32.44 -0.86 11.56
CA ILE A 39 -31.30 -0.94 10.65
C ILE A 39 -30.03 -0.84 11.50
N HIS A 40 -29.06 -1.71 11.23
CA HIS A 40 -27.77 -1.73 11.91
C HIS A 40 -26.64 -1.83 10.90
N TRP A 41 -25.55 -1.11 11.15
CA TRP A 41 -24.32 -1.21 10.38
C TRP A 41 -23.26 -1.94 11.17
N MET A 42 -22.55 -2.83 10.48
CA MET A 42 -21.40 -3.55 10.99
C MET A 42 -20.18 -3.22 10.13
N LEU A 43 -19.10 -2.83 10.80
CA LEU A 43 -17.80 -2.50 10.21
C LEU A 43 -17.08 -3.77 9.73
N PRO A 44 -16.03 -3.63 8.88
CA PRO A 44 -15.15 -4.73 8.53
C PRO A 44 -14.52 -5.44 9.74
N SER A 45 -14.33 -4.72 10.85
CA SER A 45 -13.86 -5.25 12.14
C SER A 45 -14.91 -6.07 12.91
N ALA A 46 -16.10 -6.28 12.34
CA ALA A 46 -17.28 -6.86 12.98
C ALA A 46 -17.88 -6.02 14.13
N GLU A 47 -17.42 -4.78 14.30
CA GLU A 47 -18.00 -3.86 15.28
C GLU A 47 -19.33 -3.27 14.77
N LEU A 48 -20.35 -3.28 15.63
CA LEU A 48 -21.62 -2.61 15.37
C LEU A 48 -21.50 -1.10 15.60
N ILE A 49 -21.92 -0.32 14.62
CA ILE A 49 -21.93 1.14 14.72
C ILE A 49 -23.22 1.59 15.40
N THR A 50 -23.13 1.98 16.66
CA THR A 50 -24.25 2.56 17.42
C THR A 50 -24.27 4.09 17.34
N GLU A 51 -23.09 4.71 17.21
CA GLU A 51 -22.89 6.15 17.26
C GLU A 51 -21.89 6.62 16.20
N THR A 52 -21.91 7.93 15.91
CA THR A 52 -20.95 8.54 14.99
C THR A 52 -19.56 8.54 15.63
N LYS A 53 -18.56 8.06 14.88
CA LYS A 53 -17.14 8.10 15.26
C LYS A 53 -16.41 9.07 14.33
N ASP A 54 -15.24 9.57 14.74
CA ASP A 54 -14.52 10.66 14.06
C ASP A 54 -14.48 10.56 12.53
N LYS A 55 -14.21 9.37 11.98
CA LYS A 55 -14.11 9.16 10.52
C LYS A 55 -15.42 8.68 9.86
N ILE A 56 -16.37 8.17 10.63
CA ILE A 56 -17.57 7.48 10.14
C ILE A 56 -18.82 8.14 10.72
N LYS A 57 -19.56 8.82 9.87
CA LYS A 57 -20.82 9.49 10.18
C LYS A 57 -21.99 8.62 9.80
N ILE A 58 -22.91 8.43 10.74
CA ILE A 58 -24.19 7.78 10.47
C ILE A 58 -25.18 8.86 10.04
N VAL A 59 -25.78 8.69 8.87
CA VAL A 59 -26.85 9.57 8.41
C VAL A 59 -28.18 8.82 8.47
N LYS A 60 -29.14 9.45 9.14
CA LYS A 60 -30.45 8.85 9.38
C LYS A 60 -31.47 9.29 8.33
N ALA A 61 -32.27 8.36 7.84
CA ALA A 61 -33.47 8.62 7.04
C ALA A 61 -34.67 7.97 7.74
N ASN A 62 -35.76 8.71 7.91
CA ASN A 62 -36.94 8.27 8.68
C ASN A 62 -36.60 7.70 10.08
N GLY A 63 -35.58 8.26 10.73
CA GLY A 63 -35.14 7.86 12.07
C GLY A 63 -34.17 6.67 12.10
N PHE A 64 -33.95 5.98 10.98
CA PHE A 64 -33.07 4.80 10.89
C PHE A 64 -31.70 5.15 10.28
N PRO A 65 -30.60 4.50 10.69
CA PRO A 65 -29.25 4.72 10.14
C PRO A 65 -29.11 4.18 8.71
N TYR A 66 -29.60 4.94 7.74
CA TYR A 66 -29.81 4.46 6.38
C TYR A 66 -28.53 4.46 5.53
N TRP A 67 -27.64 5.44 5.69
CA TRP A 67 -26.32 5.36 5.06
C TRP A 67 -25.21 5.79 6.02
N ILE A 68 -24.02 5.29 5.75
CA ILE A 68 -22.80 5.71 6.43
C ILE A 68 -21.96 6.54 5.47
N GLN A 69 -21.41 7.64 5.98
CA GLN A 69 -20.49 8.51 5.29
C GLN A 69 -19.12 8.38 5.94
N ILE A 70 -18.13 7.98 5.16
CA ILE A 70 -16.73 7.92 5.58
C ILE A 70 -16.05 9.13 4.96
N ASP A 71 -15.57 10.06 5.76
CA ASP A 71 -15.07 11.36 5.26
C ASP A 71 -13.68 11.25 4.62
N ARG A 72 -12.82 10.40 5.17
CA ARG A 72 -11.44 10.19 4.71
C ARG A 72 -11.12 8.70 4.72
N VAL A 73 -11.34 8.06 3.58
CA VAL A 73 -11.07 6.63 3.41
C VAL A 73 -9.58 6.33 3.54
N GLY A 74 -9.23 5.42 4.45
CA GLY A 74 -7.89 4.87 4.63
C GLY A 74 -7.90 3.35 4.79
N ASP A 75 -6.72 2.76 5.00
CA ASP A 75 -6.52 1.31 5.11
C ASP A 75 -7.37 0.66 6.21
N ASP A 76 -7.54 1.38 7.33
CA ASP A 76 -8.37 0.98 8.46
C ASP A 76 -9.87 0.87 8.12
N ASN A 77 -10.27 1.39 6.97
CA ASN A 77 -11.65 1.41 6.51
C ASN A 77 -11.91 0.40 5.38
N PHE A 78 -10.91 -0.34 4.91
CA PHE A 78 -11.09 -1.28 3.82
C PHE A 78 -11.79 -2.55 4.28
N GLY A 79 -12.52 -3.17 3.35
CA GLY A 79 -13.19 -4.46 3.58
C GLY A 79 -14.71 -4.38 3.45
N TYR A 80 -15.38 -5.32 4.10
CA TYR A 80 -16.82 -5.50 3.95
C TYR A 80 -17.61 -4.80 5.06
N TYR A 81 -18.41 -3.83 4.67
CA TYR A 81 -19.47 -3.25 5.50
C TYR A 81 -20.74 -4.05 5.31
N THR A 82 -21.40 -4.35 6.42
CA THR A 82 -22.63 -5.13 6.39
C THR A 82 -23.75 -4.30 7.00
N CYS A 83 -24.78 -4.02 6.22
CA CYS A 83 -26.01 -3.45 6.72
C CYS A 83 -27.03 -4.56 6.97
N ILE A 84 -27.56 -4.62 8.19
CA ILE A 84 -28.55 -5.59 8.62
C ILE A 84 -29.87 -4.84 8.80
N ILE A 85 -30.90 -5.29 8.08
CA ILE A 85 -32.23 -4.70 8.11
C ILE A 85 -33.16 -5.74 8.71
N VAL A 86 -33.89 -5.34 9.74
CA VAL A 86 -34.90 -6.18 10.37
C VAL A 86 -36.27 -5.63 9.99
N TYR A 87 -37.07 -6.45 9.33
CA TYR A 87 -38.45 -6.14 8.98
C TYR A 87 -39.41 -6.80 9.97
N GLN A 88 -40.45 -6.06 10.32
CA GLN A 88 -41.60 -6.58 11.04
C GLN A 88 -42.85 -6.39 10.18
N PRO A 89 -43.14 -7.34 9.28
CA PRO A 89 -44.33 -7.25 8.44
C PRO A 89 -45.59 -7.27 9.31
N GLN A 90 -46.52 -6.34 9.03
CA GLN A 90 -47.79 -6.23 9.74
C GLN A 90 -48.54 -7.57 9.70
N GLY A 91 -48.87 -8.11 10.88
CA GLY A 91 -49.63 -9.35 11.01
C GLY A 91 -48.82 -10.65 11.01
N LYS A 92 -47.48 -10.60 10.94
CA LYS A 92 -46.64 -11.79 11.17
C LYS A 92 -45.89 -11.69 12.51
N MET A 93 -45.76 -12.82 13.20
CA MET A 93 -44.96 -12.93 14.42
C MET A 93 -43.45 -13.10 14.13
N THR A 94 -43.08 -13.46 12.90
CA THR A 94 -41.70 -13.71 12.52
C THR A 94 -41.09 -12.48 11.88
N SER A 95 -40.01 -11.96 12.47
CA SER A 95 -39.20 -10.92 11.83
C SER A 95 -38.39 -11.51 10.68
N GLU A 96 -38.33 -10.77 9.58
CA GLU A 96 -37.50 -11.11 8.42
C GLU A 96 -36.21 -10.28 8.48
N VAL A 97 -35.06 -10.93 8.33
CA VAL A 97 -33.76 -10.27 8.35
C VAL A 97 -33.17 -10.30 6.96
N GLN A 98 -32.81 -9.13 6.44
CA GLN A 98 -32.15 -8.99 5.15
C GLN A 98 -30.81 -8.27 5.35
N VAL A 99 -29.85 -8.62 4.50
CA VAL A 99 -28.46 -8.18 4.66
C VAL A 99 -27.96 -7.61 3.35
N VAL A 100 -27.48 -6.36 3.40
CA VAL A 100 -26.79 -5.71 2.27
C VAL A 100 -25.31 -5.65 2.59
N ARG A 101 -24.47 -6.13 1.68
CA ARG A 101 -23.02 -6.15 1.86
C ARG A 101 -22.36 -5.18 0.87
N TRP A 102 -21.50 -4.32 1.40
CA TRP A 102 -20.70 -3.37 0.63
C TRP A 102 -19.22 -3.69 0.82
N GLY A 103 -18.53 -3.91 -0.28
CA GLY A 103 -17.08 -3.98 -0.31
C GLY A 103 -16.48 -2.62 -0.63
N LEU A 104 -15.74 -2.04 0.32
CA LEU A 104 -14.97 -0.83 0.09
C LEU A 104 -13.51 -1.19 -0.12
N ASN A 105 -12.96 -0.90 -1.31
CA ASN A 105 -11.55 -1.10 -1.65
C ASN A 105 -11.01 -2.50 -1.29
N ILE A 106 -11.79 -3.55 -1.55
CA ILE A 106 -11.43 -4.94 -1.18
C ILE A 106 -10.16 -5.41 -1.89
N ASP A 107 -10.02 -5.04 -3.15
CA ASP A 107 -8.83 -5.36 -3.97
C ASP A 107 -7.75 -4.29 -3.86
N GLY A 108 -7.86 -3.44 -2.83
CA GLY A 108 -7.07 -2.23 -2.67
C GLY A 108 -7.78 -0.97 -3.18
N PRO A 109 -7.16 0.19 -2.99
CA PRO A 109 -7.69 1.48 -3.39
C PRO A 109 -7.51 1.72 -4.88
N ASP A 110 -8.36 2.59 -5.45
CA ASP A 110 -8.25 2.94 -6.86
C ASP A 110 -7.02 3.82 -7.10
N PHE A 111 -6.01 3.25 -7.73
CA PHE A 111 -4.80 3.94 -8.16
C PHE A 111 -4.82 4.32 -9.63
N THR A 112 -5.93 4.15 -10.36
CA THR A 112 -5.97 4.37 -11.81
C THR A 112 -5.52 5.78 -12.18
N LYS A 113 -6.03 6.79 -11.48
CA LYS A 113 -5.68 8.19 -11.71
C LYS A 113 -4.22 8.51 -11.36
N LEU A 114 -3.72 7.97 -10.25
CA LEU A 114 -2.32 8.14 -9.84
C LEU A 114 -1.39 7.49 -10.86
N ARG A 115 -1.73 6.28 -11.31
CA ARG A 115 -0.98 5.57 -12.34
C ARG A 115 -0.96 6.38 -13.63
N ASP A 116 -2.08 6.91 -14.08
CA ASP A 116 -2.13 7.67 -15.33
C ASP A 116 -1.34 8.99 -15.22
N GLN A 117 -1.40 9.68 -14.07
CA GLN A 117 -0.65 10.91 -13.84
C GLN A 117 0.88 10.69 -13.72
N TYR A 118 1.31 9.60 -13.08
CA TYR A 118 2.72 9.28 -12.90
C TYR A 118 3.31 8.48 -14.07
N ALA A 119 2.50 7.79 -14.87
CA ALA A 119 2.97 7.04 -16.03
C ALA A 119 3.71 7.96 -17.01
N ASP A 120 3.13 9.12 -17.32
CA ASP A 120 3.75 10.08 -18.24
C ASP A 120 5.08 10.62 -17.68
N GLN A 121 5.12 10.94 -16.38
CA GLN A 121 6.33 11.42 -15.73
C GLN A 121 7.42 10.35 -15.65
N ALA A 122 7.03 9.09 -15.40
CA ALA A 122 7.95 7.96 -15.36
C ALA A 122 8.57 7.69 -16.73
N VAL A 123 7.80 7.82 -17.82
CA VAL A 123 8.32 7.69 -19.20
C VAL A 123 9.35 8.76 -19.50
N VAL A 124 9.07 10.03 -19.14
CA VAL A 124 10.04 11.13 -19.33
C VAL A 124 11.31 10.89 -18.51
N GLY A 125 11.16 10.46 -17.25
CA GLY A 125 12.29 10.11 -16.39
C GLY A 125 13.15 8.97 -16.98
N ALA A 126 12.53 7.94 -17.53
CA ALA A 126 13.23 6.82 -18.15
C ALA A 126 14.05 7.25 -19.39
N ILE A 127 13.49 8.13 -20.23
CA ILE A 127 14.21 8.66 -21.40
C ILE A 127 15.42 9.49 -20.95
N ALA A 128 15.23 10.38 -19.97
CA ALA A 128 16.32 11.20 -19.44
C ALA A 128 17.46 10.35 -18.83
N ALA A 129 17.11 9.33 -18.04
CA ALA A 129 18.06 8.38 -17.49
C ALA A 129 18.80 7.59 -18.59
N GLY A 130 18.10 7.17 -19.65
CA GLY A 130 18.70 6.49 -20.79
C GLY A 130 19.74 7.34 -21.51
N ILE A 131 19.47 8.63 -21.71
CA ILE A 131 20.42 9.57 -22.33
C ILE A 131 21.67 9.74 -21.45
N LEU A 132 21.49 9.91 -20.14
CA LEU A 132 22.62 10.06 -19.20
C LEU A 132 23.49 8.80 -19.16
N LEU A 133 22.87 7.61 -19.09
CA LEU A 133 23.59 6.34 -19.16
C LEU A 133 24.31 6.17 -20.51
N GLY A 134 23.71 6.62 -21.61
CA GLY A 134 24.34 6.62 -22.93
C GLY A 134 25.61 7.48 -22.97
N ILE A 135 25.54 8.71 -22.47
CA ILE A 135 26.69 9.63 -22.43
C ILE A 135 27.82 9.08 -21.55
N LEU A 136 27.47 8.62 -20.34
CA LEU A 136 28.44 8.03 -19.42
C LEU A 136 29.06 6.76 -20.00
N GLY A 137 28.24 5.85 -20.53
CA GLY A 137 28.69 4.62 -21.18
C GLY A 137 29.63 4.88 -22.36
N LEU A 138 29.26 5.79 -23.27
CA LEU A 138 30.12 6.17 -24.40
C LEU A 138 31.42 6.82 -23.93
N SER A 139 31.38 7.68 -22.92
CA SER A 139 32.59 8.31 -22.37
C SER A 139 33.56 7.28 -21.78
N CYS A 140 33.05 6.28 -21.05
CA CYS A 140 33.84 5.18 -20.51
C CYS A 140 34.47 4.32 -21.61
N VAL A 141 33.71 4.00 -22.66
CA VAL A 141 34.21 3.23 -23.80
C VAL A 141 35.32 3.98 -24.54
N ILE A 142 35.13 5.27 -24.84
CA ILE A 142 36.15 6.11 -25.48
C ILE A 142 37.40 6.17 -24.61
N TRP A 143 37.25 6.36 -23.30
CA TRP A 143 38.37 6.38 -22.36
C TRP A 143 39.14 5.05 -22.38
N HIS A 144 38.44 3.92 -22.29
CA HIS A 144 39.05 2.59 -22.32
C HIS A 144 39.83 2.32 -23.61
N TYR A 145 39.26 2.67 -24.78
CA TYR A 145 39.95 2.54 -26.05
C TYR A 145 41.18 3.46 -26.14
N ARG A 146 41.07 4.73 -25.73
CA ARG A 146 42.21 5.66 -25.75
C ARG A 146 43.31 5.25 -24.78
N TYR A 147 42.95 4.76 -23.60
CA TYR A 147 43.91 4.27 -22.61
C TYR A 147 44.66 3.04 -23.12
N ASN A 148 43.96 2.06 -23.68
CA ASN A 148 44.57 0.86 -24.25
C ASN A 148 45.47 1.18 -25.45
N ALA A 149 45.10 2.15 -26.29
CA ALA A 149 45.93 2.60 -27.39
C ALA A 149 47.25 3.24 -26.92
N ARG A 150 47.22 4.04 -25.84
CA ARG A 150 48.44 4.61 -25.24
C ARG A 150 49.34 3.50 -24.67
N LYS A 151 48.77 2.56 -23.91
CA LYS A 151 49.50 1.43 -23.35
C LYS A 151 50.23 0.60 -24.43
N ARG A 152 49.62 0.41 -25.60
CA ARG A 152 50.25 -0.28 -26.73
C ARG A 152 51.41 0.53 -27.36
N ARG A 153 51.33 1.86 -27.42
CA ARG A 153 52.42 2.71 -27.95
C ARG A 153 53.58 2.81 -26.97
N ASP A 154 53.29 3.01 -25.69
CA ASP A 154 54.33 3.13 -24.65
C ASP A 154 54.99 1.77 -24.37
N GLY A 155 54.26 0.67 -24.58
CA GLY A 155 54.80 -0.69 -24.53
C GLY A 155 55.66 -1.08 -25.73
N LEU A 156 55.49 -0.45 -26.90
CA LEU A 156 56.34 -0.70 -28.08
C LEU A 156 57.65 0.10 -28.07
N ASN A 157 57.65 1.28 -27.44
CA ASN A 157 58.85 2.12 -27.31
C ASN A 157 59.70 1.80 -26.07
N LYS A 158 59.22 0.91 -25.19
CA LYS A 158 60.06 0.24 -24.20
C LYS A 158 60.65 -1.03 -24.84
N GLY A 159 61.62 -0.84 -25.74
CA GLY A 159 62.61 -1.89 -25.97
C GLY A 159 63.33 -2.14 -24.64
N ASP A 160 63.37 -3.39 -24.21
CA ASP A 160 64.23 -3.95 -23.16
C ASP A 160 64.69 -2.99 -22.06
N TYR A 161 63.74 -2.37 -21.35
CA TYR A 161 64.02 -1.93 -19.99
C TYR A 161 63.15 -2.74 -19.04
N GLU A 162 63.81 -3.73 -18.47
CA GLU A 162 63.46 -4.51 -17.31
C GLU A 162 62.58 -3.69 -16.34
N PRO A 163 61.40 -4.20 -15.94
CA PRO A 163 60.61 -3.52 -14.95
C PRO A 163 61.35 -3.64 -13.61
N THR A 164 62.15 -2.63 -13.27
CA THR A 164 62.42 -2.36 -11.87
C THR A 164 61.05 -2.21 -11.22
N SER A 165 60.70 -3.21 -10.42
CA SER A 165 59.55 -3.20 -9.56
C SER A 165 59.57 -1.85 -8.84
N ARG A 166 58.63 -0.98 -9.17
CA ARG A 166 58.30 0.12 -8.28
C ARG A 166 57.66 -0.54 -7.08
N VAL A 167 58.51 -0.97 -6.16
CA VAL A 167 58.20 -1.11 -4.75
C VAL A 167 57.57 0.23 -4.37
N TYR A 168 56.25 0.26 -4.30
CA TYR A 168 55.56 1.33 -3.61
C TYR A 168 55.97 1.19 -2.15
N ASP A 169 56.91 2.02 -1.73
CA ASP A 169 57.31 2.13 -0.35
C ASP A 169 56.16 2.79 0.40
N ASN A 170 55.26 1.97 0.95
CA ASN A 170 54.17 2.39 1.83
C ASN A 170 54.70 2.66 3.26
N SER A 171 55.89 3.24 3.40
CA SER A 171 56.53 3.50 4.69
C SER A 171 55.93 4.70 5.45
N ALA A 172 54.89 5.35 4.92
CA ALA A 172 54.27 6.54 5.53
C ALA A 172 52.93 6.29 6.24
N TYR A 173 52.48 5.04 6.46
CA TYR A 173 51.14 4.76 7.01
C TYR A 173 51.14 3.86 8.26
N ASN A 174 52.06 4.10 9.22
CA ASN A 174 52.05 3.38 10.50
C ASN A 174 52.04 4.25 11.76
N ASP A 175 51.85 5.58 11.66
CA ASP A 175 51.71 6.46 12.83
C ASP A 175 50.41 7.29 12.80
N ILE A 176 49.27 6.61 12.71
CA ILE A 176 48.01 7.20 13.18
C ILE A 176 47.56 6.37 14.39
N GLU A 177 47.99 6.84 15.57
CA GLU A 177 47.40 6.44 16.84
C GLU A 177 45.89 6.63 16.77
N ILE A 178 45.15 5.53 16.92
CA ILE A 178 43.70 5.52 17.03
C ILE A 178 43.37 6.13 18.41
N VAL A 179 43.21 7.45 18.48
CA VAL A 179 42.46 8.08 19.57
C VAL A 179 41.00 7.70 19.34
N LYS A 180 40.57 6.66 20.05
CA LYS A 180 39.20 6.17 20.12
C LYS A 180 38.33 7.23 20.80
N SER A 181 37.84 8.21 20.04
CA SER A 181 36.78 9.10 20.48
C SER A 181 35.43 8.44 20.17
N GLU A 182 34.92 7.67 21.13
CA GLU A 182 33.51 7.27 21.17
C GLU A 182 32.65 8.55 21.23
N LYS A 183 31.92 8.83 20.15
CA LYS A 183 30.70 9.64 20.21
C LYS A 183 29.51 8.72 19.89
N PRO A 184 28.45 8.72 20.71
CA PRO A 184 27.27 7.91 20.45
C PRO A 184 26.55 8.44 19.22
N LEU A 185 26.33 7.59 18.23
CA LEU A 185 25.38 7.87 17.14
C LEU A 185 24.00 7.38 17.57
N GLU A 186 23.10 8.35 17.72
CA GLU A 186 21.65 8.14 17.68
C GLU A 186 21.28 7.21 16.51
N GLN A 187 20.57 6.14 16.84
CA GLN A 187 19.96 5.26 15.85
C GLN A 187 18.79 5.99 15.17
N PRO A 188 18.77 6.11 13.83
CA PRO A 188 17.52 6.36 13.13
C PRO A 188 16.65 5.12 13.25
N ASN A 189 15.53 5.31 13.95
CA ASN A 189 14.42 4.38 14.08
C ASN A 189 13.90 4.04 12.67
N GLY A 190 14.22 2.84 12.20
CA GLY A 190 13.85 2.32 10.88
C GLY A 190 13.46 0.86 10.99
N SER A 191 12.33 0.62 11.65
CA SER A 191 11.68 -0.68 11.79
C SER A 191 11.19 -1.18 10.44
N SER A 192 11.81 -2.23 9.90
CA SER A 192 11.17 -3.12 8.94
C SER A 192 11.21 -4.57 9.44
N ALA A 193 10.00 -5.12 9.59
CA ALA A 193 9.61 -6.51 9.43
C ALA A 193 10.23 -7.57 10.38
N GLN A 194 9.60 -7.74 11.53
CA GLN A 194 9.25 -9.08 12.07
C GLN A 194 7.79 -9.32 11.62
N ASP A 195 7.31 -10.52 11.30
CA ASP A 195 7.32 -11.73 12.12
C ASP A 195 6.88 -12.90 11.21
N ALA A 196 7.67 -13.97 11.10
CA ALA A 196 7.52 -15.22 11.87
C ALA A 196 6.17 -15.93 11.68
N THR A 197 6.15 -16.84 10.70
CA THR A 197 5.45 -18.11 10.84
C THR A 197 6.22 -18.97 11.84
N ASP A 198 5.71 -19.08 13.07
CA ASP A 198 6.04 -20.17 14.00
C ASP A 198 4.72 -20.75 14.52
N GLN A 199 4.45 -21.99 14.11
CA GLN A 199 3.18 -22.67 14.31
C GLN A 199 3.36 -23.65 15.46
N LYS A 200 2.92 -23.23 16.65
CA LYS A 200 3.00 -24.01 17.87
C LYS A 200 1.82 -24.99 17.97
N GLU A 201 2.19 -26.25 17.95
CA GLU A 201 1.42 -27.44 18.32
C GLU A 201 0.85 -27.29 19.75
N ILE A 202 -0.45 -27.52 19.91
CA ILE A 202 -1.10 -27.67 21.22
C ILE A 202 -1.70 -29.07 21.26
N ASP A 203 -1.08 -29.91 22.08
CA ASP A 203 -1.63 -31.16 22.61
C ASP A 203 -2.93 -30.89 23.39
N VAL A 204 -3.97 -31.66 23.08
CA VAL A 204 -5.16 -31.79 23.92
C VAL A 204 -5.19 -33.21 24.48
N HIS A 205 -4.92 -33.32 25.77
CA HIS A 205 -5.23 -34.49 26.59
C HIS A 205 -6.24 -34.09 27.67
N MET A 206 -7.30 -34.91 27.77
CA MET A 206 -8.43 -34.96 28.73
C MET A 206 -9.65 -34.09 28.43
#